data_AF-A0A4S8MT61-F1
#
_entry.id   AF-A0A4S8MT61-F1
#
_cell.length_a   1.000
_cell.length_b   1.000
_cell.length_c   1.000
_cell.angle_alpha   90.00
_cell.angle_beta   90.00
_cell.angle_gamma   90.00
#
_symmetry.space_group_name_H-M   'P 1'
#
loop_
_entity.id
_entity.type
_entity.pdbx_description
1 polymer ?
#
loop_
_entity_poly.entity_id
_entity_poly.type
_entity_poly.pdbx_seq_one_letter_code
_entity_poly.pdbx_strand_id
1 'polypeptide(L)'
;MRSSVVVLSLAAIAFAVPTPQIGGNGGNQNQAGGQNATGSAGDAQSSLTLDPRVLATGFANDGQGQVASLTSANNFINFCLTRPDLPITNGKQIDTGSCNPAPMGVLPSVDNMPSSKFIFPKNGVVLQTGEIFTITMAVKQIELGNFVNAKENYFAAPQHLNADGQIIGHTHVTIDPVQSLNDSAPTDPKNFAYFKGVNTAAVNGVASVTVDKGLPAGVYRLASINAAANHQPVLVPIAQHGSLDDMVYVRELFTLTFLIGL
;
A
#
# COMPACT_ATOMS: atom_id res chain seq x y z
N MET A 1 28.01 32.15 -48.47
CA MET A 1 27.42 32.48 -47.15
C MET A 1 28.02 31.52 -46.13
N ARG A 2 29.04 31.94 -45.39
CA ARG A 2 29.75 31.10 -44.42
C ARG A 2 29.24 31.48 -43.02
N SER A 3 28.51 30.57 -42.39
CA SER A 3 28.04 30.71 -41.01
C SER A 3 29.18 30.41 -40.04
N SER A 4 29.46 31.37 -39.17
CA SER A 4 30.34 31.19 -38.01
C SER A 4 29.61 30.38 -36.94
N VAL A 5 30.21 29.26 -36.53
CA VAL A 5 29.78 28.48 -35.35
C VAL A 5 30.58 29.00 -34.16
N VAL A 6 29.91 29.63 -33.21
CA VAL A 6 30.48 29.97 -31.89
C VAL A 6 30.12 28.83 -30.95
N VAL A 7 31.13 28.10 -30.50
CA VAL A 7 31.01 27.10 -29.43
C VAL A 7 31.08 27.85 -28.10
N LEU A 8 29.96 27.95 -27.39
CA LEU A 8 29.92 28.44 -26.02
C LEU A 8 30.02 27.22 -25.08
N SER A 9 31.16 27.06 -24.42
CA SER A 9 31.36 26.10 -23.34
C SER A 9 30.54 26.51 -22.11
N LEU A 10 29.60 25.68 -21.67
CA LEU A 10 28.97 25.80 -20.36
C LEU A 10 29.94 25.28 -19.29
N ALA A 11 30.41 26.18 -18.43
CA ALA A 11 31.08 25.81 -17.18
C ALA A 11 30.03 25.32 -16.18
N ALA A 12 30.17 24.08 -15.71
CA ALA A 12 29.37 23.55 -14.62
C ALA A 12 29.82 24.20 -13.29
N ILE A 13 28.92 24.93 -12.63
CA ILE A 13 29.12 25.43 -11.27
C ILE A 13 28.71 24.30 -10.32
N ALA A 14 29.71 23.62 -9.74
CA ALA A 14 29.49 22.68 -8.65
C ALA A 14 29.30 23.47 -7.35
N PHE A 15 28.14 23.36 -6.72
CA PHE A 15 27.94 23.81 -5.34
C PHE A 15 28.51 22.74 -4.39
N ALA A 16 29.57 23.09 -3.68
CA ALA A 16 30.11 22.27 -2.59
C ALA A 16 29.18 22.36 -1.37
N VAL A 17 28.62 21.22 -0.95
CA VAL A 17 27.93 21.07 0.33
C VAL A 17 29.01 20.84 1.40
N PRO A 18 29.01 21.55 2.55
CA PRO A 18 30.02 21.35 3.58
C PRO A 18 29.80 19.99 4.29
N THR A 19 30.83 19.16 4.28
CA THR A 19 30.97 17.98 5.14
C THR A 19 31.09 18.38 6.61
N PRO A 20 30.42 17.72 7.57
CA PRO A 20 30.65 17.97 8.99
C PRO A 20 32.02 17.41 9.40
N GLN A 21 32.87 18.29 9.93
CA GLN A 21 34.17 17.93 10.50
C GLN A 21 34.00 17.12 11.78
N ILE A 22 34.54 15.90 11.79
CA ILE A 22 34.84 15.15 13.02
C ILE A 22 36.15 15.72 13.58
N GLY A 23 36.04 16.53 14.63
CA GLY A 23 37.17 16.96 15.46
C GLY A 23 37.23 16.12 16.73
N GLY A 24 38.20 15.21 16.82
CA GLY A 24 38.54 14.54 18.07
C GLY A 24 39.54 15.37 18.88
N ASN A 25 39.35 15.44 20.20
CA ASN A 25 40.47 15.48 21.14
C ASN A 25 40.09 15.04 22.57
N GLY A 26 40.81 14.03 23.06
CA GLY A 26 41.35 13.88 24.42
C GLY A 26 40.47 14.10 25.66
N GLY A 27 40.00 12.98 26.23
CA GLY A 27 40.15 12.57 27.64
C GLY A 27 39.86 13.55 28.78
N ASN A 28 38.79 13.27 29.53
CA ASN A 28 38.89 13.20 30.99
C ASN A 28 37.82 12.27 31.58
N GLN A 29 38.27 11.30 32.38
CA GLN A 29 37.42 10.42 33.18
C GLN A 29 36.73 11.23 34.27
N ASN A 30 35.42 11.02 34.44
CA ASN A 30 34.77 11.09 35.74
C ASN A 30 33.60 10.10 35.74
N GLN A 31 33.78 9.01 36.51
CA GLN A 31 32.68 8.19 36.97
C GLN A 31 31.76 9.04 37.83
N ALA A 32 30.51 9.19 37.42
CA ALA A 32 29.43 9.57 38.32
C ALA A 32 28.18 8.78 37.90
N GLY A 33 27.86 7.80 38.77
CA GLY A 33 26.58 7.12 38.96
C GLY A 33 25.58 7.11 37.82
N GLY A 34 25.32 5.91 37.29
CA GLY A 34 24.12 5.61 36.53
C GLY A 34 22.88 6.02 37.32
N GLN A 35 22.32 7.17 36.98
CA GLN A 35 20.93 7.48 37.18
C GLN A 35 20.23 7.05 35.90
N ASN A 36 19.89 5.76 35.84
CA ASN A 36 18.73 5.36 35.05
C ASN A 36 17.60 6.26 35.57
N ALA A 37 17.21 7.22 34.75
CA ALA A 37 15.96 7.92 34.92
C ALA A 37 14.86 6.88 34.75
N THR A 38 14.58 6.13 35.82
CA THR A 38 13.28 5.53 36.06
C THR A 38 12.33 6.68 36.36
N GLY A 39 12.10 7.56 35.37
CA GLY A 39 10.81 8.19 35.25
C GLY A 39 9.81 7.05 35.28
N SER A 40 8.77 7.17 36.12
CA SER A 40 7.69 6.19 36.22
C SER A 40 7.52 5.52 34.88
N ALA A 41 7.74 4.19 34.82
CA ALA A 41 7.47 3.43 33.61
C ALA A 41 5.96 3.47 33.39
N GLY A 42 5.47 4.62 32.93
CA GLY A 42 4.14 4.80 32.41
C GLY A 42 3.99 3.81 31.28
N ASP A 43 2.76 3.38 31.07
CA ASP A 43 2.45 2.47 29.99
C ASP A 43 3.04 3.01 28.67
N ALA A 44 3.94 2.24 28.06
CA ALA A 44 4.63 2.61 26.83
C ALA A 44 3.64 2.93 25.70
N GLN A 45 2.42 2.38 25.76
CA GLN A 45 1.35 2.66 24.80
C GLN A 45 0.72 4.04 24.95
N SER A 46 0.94 4.72 26.08
CA SER A 46 0.47 6.08 26.34
C SER A 46 1.58 7.14 26.30
N SER A 47 2.83 6.71 26.12
CA SER A 47 4.00 7.58 26.09
C SER A 47 4.08 8.38 24.80
N LEU A 48 4.52 9.63 24.89
CA LEU A 48 4.88 10.47 23.74
C LEU A 48 6.38 10.43 23.42
N THR A 49 7.15 9.62 24.14
CA THR A 49 8.58 9.40 23.90
C THR A 49 8.83 7.97 23.43
N LEU A 50 9.77 7.81 22.50
CA LEU A 50 10.16 6.50 21.98
C LEU A 50 10.80 5.66 23.08
N ASP A 51 10.25 4.46 23.31
CA ASP A 51 10.89 3.49 24.18
C ASP A 51 12.16 2.93 23.51
N PRO A 52 13.34 2.98 24.14
CA PRO A 52 14.57 2.47 23.55
C PRO A 52 14.50 0.99 23.13
N ARG A 53 13.61 0.20 23.73
CA ARG A 53 13.44 -1.23 23.43
C ARG A 53 12.86 -1.50 22.04
N VAL A 54 12.18 -0.52 21.44
CA VAL A 54 11.61 -0.66 20.09
C VAL A 54 12.47 0.02 19.02
N LEU A 55 13.65 0.53 19.37
CA LEU A 55 14.53 1.23 18.43
C LEU A 55 15.02 0.29 17.31
N ALA A 56 14.66 0.62 16.06
CA ALA A 56 15.07 -0.08 14.87
C ALA A 56 16.41 0.49 14.37
N THR A 57 17.52 0.03 14.93
CA THR A 57 18.87 0.53 14.62
C THR A 57 19.24 0.41 13.14
N GLY A 58 18.63 -0.53 12.41
CA GLY A 58 18.78 -0.67 10.97
C GLY A 58 18.32 0.55 10.16
N PHE A 59 17.44 1.40 10.71
CA PHE A 59 17.00 2.63 10.04
C PHE A 59 18.08 3.70 9.97
N ALA A 60 19.22 3.54 10.65
CA ALA A 60 20.37 4.42 10.50
C ALA A 60 21.24 4.06 9.26
N ASN A 61 20.91 2.99 8.54
CA ASN A 61 21.61 2.54 7.35
C ASN A 61 20.84 2.97 6.09
N ASP A 62 21.50 3.69 5.19
CA ASP A 62 20.94 4.19 3.94
C ASP A 62 21.08 3.22 2.75
N GLY A 63 21.80 2.10 2.93
CA GLY A 63 22.04 1.11 1.89
C GLY A 63 23.17 1.49 0.92
N GLN A 64 23.54 0.58 0.00
CA GLN A 64 24.62 0.78 -0.99
C GLN A 64 24.31 0.07 -2.31
N GLY A 65 24.62 0.70 -3.45
CA GLY A 65 24.38 0.14 -4.79
C GLY A 65 23.00 0.42 -5.39
N GLN A 66 22.14 1.15 -4.68
CA GLN A 66 20.87 1.72 -5.14
C GLN A 66 20.77 3.18 -4.69
N VAL A 67 19.66 3.86 -4.97
CA VAL A 67 19.39 5.20 -4.40
C VAL A 67 19.33 5.08 -2.88
N ALA A 68 20.09 5.94 -2.19
CA ALA A 68 20.18 5.95 -0.73
C ALA A 68 18.80 6.16 -0.08
N SER A 69 18.52 5.37 0.96
CA SER A 69 17.31 5.51 1.77
C SER A 69 17.40 6.72 2.70
N LEU A 70 16.25 7.29 3.06
CA LEU A 70 16.16 8.11 4.25
C LEU A 70 16.56 7.30 5.48
N THR A 71 17.19 7.96 6.45
CA THR A 71 17.60 7.35 7.71
C THR A 71 16.93 7.99 8.92
N SER A 72 16.80 7.24 10.01
CA SER A 72 16.28 7.74 11.28
C SER A 72 16.94 7.04 12.47
N ALA A 73 17.21 7.82 13.52
CA ALA A 73 17.64 7.31 14.83
C ALA A 73 16.47 7.19 15.83
N ASN A 74 15.24 7.43 15.39
CA ASN A 74 14.04 7.41 16.23
C ASN A 74 12.83 6.77 15.52
N ASN A 75 13.05 5.78 14.67
CA ASN A 75 12.01 5.04 13.96
C ASN A 75 11.04 5.91 13.14
N PHE A 76 11.47 7.09 12.71
CA PHE A 76 10.64 8.06 11.99
C PHE A 76 9.37 8.51 12.76
N ILE A 77 9.30 8.39 14.09
CA ILE A 77 8.09 8.76 14.86
C ILE A 77 7.65 10.22 14.67
N ASN A 78 8.60 11.10 14.30
CA ASN A 78 8.36 12.52 14.05
C ASN A 78 8.42 12.89 12.56
N PHE A 79 8.37 11.92 11.63
CA PHE A 79 8.53 12.16 10.20
C PHE A 79 7.54 13.21 9.67
N CYS A 80 6.29 13.19 10.11
CA CYS A 80 5.31 14.17 9.63
C CYS A 80 5.67 15.62 10.01
N LEU A 81 6.53 15.87 11.00
CA LEU A 81 7.03 17.22 11.27
C LEU A 81 7.93 17.76 10.16
N THR A 82 8.48 16.89 9.31
CA THR A 82 9.24 17.30 8.12
C THR A 82 8.33 17.65 6.94
N ARG A 83 7.02 17.45 7.07
CA ARG A 83 5.99 17.80 6.08
C ARG A 83 4.92 18.73 6.70
N PRO A 84 5.31 19.91 7.21
CA PRO A 84 4.37 20.88 7.79
C PRO A 84 3.39 21.45 6.74
N ASP A 85 3.65 21.22 5.46
CA ASP A 85 2.78 21.53 4.34
C ASP A 85 1.57 20.59 4.21
N LEU A 86 1.58 19.44 4.89
CA LEU A 86 0.51 18.45 4.85
C LEU A 86 -0.24 18.35 6.19
N PRO A 87 -1.57 18.20 6.17
CA PRO A 87 -2.32 17.85 7.37
C PRO A 87 -1.99 16.42 7.82
N ILE A 88 -2.24 16.12 9.09
CA ILE A 88 -2.16 14.76 9.63
C ILE A 88 -3.41 13.96 9.24
N THR A 89 -3.23 12.73 8.74
CA THR A 89 -4.33 11.85 8.28
C THR A 89 -5.38 11.63 9.38
N ASN A 90 -4.95 11.34 10.62
CA ASN A 90 -5.80 11.25 11.81
C ASN A 90 -7.10 10.42 11.64
N GLY A 91 -7.00 9.25 11.01
CA GLY A 91 -8.15 8.35 10.76
C GLY A 91 -9.12 8.81 9.67
N LYS A 92 -8.81 9.89 8.96
CA LYS A 92 -9.69 10.49 7.96
C LYS A 92 -9.16 10.28 6.54
N GLN A 93 -10.08 10.21 5.59
CA GLN A 93 -9.76 10.33 4.17
C GLN A 93 -9.61 11.81 3.81
N ILE A 94 -8.37 12.25 3.60
CA ILE A 94 -8.04 13.63 3.18
C ILE A 94 -7.65 13.59 1.70
N ASP A 95 -8.54 14.10 0.84
CA ASP A 95 -8.44 14.01 -0.62
C ASP A 95 -7.38 14.94 -1.25
N THR A 96 -6.94 15.95 -0.51
CA THR A 96 -5.85 16.86 -0.90
C THR A 96 -4.45 16.35 -0.57
N GLY A 97 -4.34 15.17 0.06
CA GLY A 97 -3.10 14.59 0.56
C GLY A 97 -2.86 14.85 2.05
N SER A 98 -2.11 13.97 2.71
CA SER A 98 -1.82 14.05 4.15
C SER A 98 -0.57 13.25 4.53
N CYS A 99 -0.05 13.46 5.74
CA CYS A 99 0.98 12.61 6.35
C CYS A 99 0.37 11.73 7.45
N ASN A 100 0.60 10.42 7.38
CA ASN A 100 0.09 9.49 8.39
C ASN A 100 1.18 9.09 9.39
N PRO A 101 1.01 9.36 10.70
CA PRO A 101 1.97 8.98 11.73
C PRO A 101 1.83 7.54 12.22
N ALA A 102 0.76 6.81 11.84
CA ALA A 102 0.57 5.44 12.29
C ALA A 102 1.69 4.53 11.75
N PRO A 103 2.33 3.70 12.58
CA PRO A 103 3.37 2.79 12.10
C PRO A 103 2.76 1.70 11.22
N MET A 104 3.59 1.12 10.35
CA MET A 104 3.19 0.11 9.37
C MET A 104 2.61 -1.16 10.01
N GLY A 105 3.17 -1.61 11.14
CA GLY A 105 2.70 -2.75 11.91
C GLY A 105 3.54 -4.01 11.73
N VAL A 106 2.91 -5.16 11.94
CA VAL A 106 3.57 -6.47 11.96
C VAL A 106 3.56 -7.09 10.56
N LEU A 107 4.71 -7.57 10.11
CA LEU A 107 4.86 -8.30 8.83
C LEU A 107 4.68 -9.81 9.08
N PRO A 108 3.97 -10.54 8.19
CA PRO A 108 3.88 -11.99 8.26
C PRO A 108 5.24 -12.64 7.97
N SER A 109 5.36 -13.95 8.22
CA SER A 109 6.45 -14.75 7.66
C SER A 109 6.33 -14.87 6.14
N VAL A 110 7.40 -15.30 5.47
CA VAL A 110 7.38 -15.58 4.01
C VAL A 110 6.31 -16.63 3.67
N ASP A 111 6.14 -17.65 4.51
CA ASP A 111 5.13 -18.71 4.31
C ASP A 111 3.69 -18.22 4.52
N ASN A 112 3.51 -17.11 5.23
CA ASN A 112 2.22 -16.46 5.49
C ASN A 112 1.96 -15.24 4.60
N MET A 113 2.72 -15.04 3.53
CA MET A 113 2.39 -13.99 2.55
C MET A 113 1.07 -14.32 1.84
N PRO A 114 0.15 -13.35 1.73
CA PRO A 114 -1.15 -13.57 1.11
C PRO A 114 -1.04 -13.74 -0.40
N SER A 115 -2.03 -14.44 -0.98
CA SER A 115 -2.21 -14.52 -2.43
C SER A 115 -3.69 -14.66 -2.74
N SER A 116 -4.11 -14.06 -3.85
CA SER A 116 -5.47 -14.18 -4.37
C SER A 116 -5.51 -14.57 -5.85
N LYS A 117 -6.63 -15.15 -6.28
CA LYS A 117 -6.91 -15.47 -7.68
C LYS A 117 -8.40 -15.43 -7.99
N PHE A 118 -8.81 -14.68 -9.00
CA PHE A 118 -10.20 -14.69 -9.46
C PHE A 118 -10.57 -16.07 -10.02
N ILE A 119 -11.63 -16.65 -9.45
CA ILE A 119 -12.28 -17.87 -9.93
C ILE A 119 -13.27 -17.48 -11.04
N PHE A 120 -14.04 -16.43 -10.78
CA PHE A 120 -14.96 -15.82 -11.73
C PHE A 120 -15.07 -14.32 -11.47
N PRO A 121 -15.17 -13.46 -12.50
CA PRO A 121 -14.91 -13.75 -13.91
C PRO A 121 -13.50 -14.31 -14.17
N LYS A 122 -13.36 -15.18 -15.19
CA LYS A 122 -12.03 -15.62 -15.66
C LYS A 122 -11.46 -14.59 -16.63
N ASN A 123 -10.14 -14.55 -16.77
CA ASN A 123 -9.49 -13.71 -17.77
C ASN A 123 -10.00 -14.03 -19.20
N GLY A 124 -10.33 -12.99 -19.95
CA GLY A 124 -10.84 -13.06 -21.32
C GLY A 124 -12.32 -13.41 -21.46
N VAL A 125 -13.04 -13.66 -20.35
CA VAL A 125 -14.46 -14.02 -20.42
C VAL A 125 -15.29 -12.89 -21.02
N VAL A 126 -16.33 -13.28 -21.76
CA VAL A 126 -17.37 -12.37 -22.25
C VAL A 126 -18.57 -12.53 -21.33
N LEU A 127 -18.95 -11.45 -20.69
CA LEU A 127 -20.15 -11.31 -19.88
C LEU A 127 -21.24 -10.64 -20.73
N GLN A 128 -22.49 -10.76 -20.29
CA GLN A 128 -23.63 -10.15 -20.94
C GLN A 128 -23.92 -8.78 -20.33
N THR A 129 -24.03 -7.77 -21.20
CA THR A 129 -24.32 -6.40 -20.80
C THR A 129 -25.53 -6.32 -19.87
N GLY A 130 -25.35 -5.66 -18.72
CA GLY A 130 -26.39 -5.43 -17.72
C GLY A 130 -26.83 -6.67 -16.93
N GLU A 131 -26.23 -7.83 -17.16
CA GLU A 131 -26.56 -9.05 -16.41
C GLU A 131 -25.90 -9.03 -15.02
N ILE A 132 -26.65 -9.48 -14.01
CA ILE A 132 -26.12 -9.69 -12.67
C ILE A 132 -25.11 -10.83 -12.69
N PHE A 133 -23.96 -10.61 -12.08
CA PHE A 133 -22.98 -11.68 -11.88
C PHE A 133 -22.32 -11.58 -10.51
N THR A 134 -21.73 -12.68 -10.05
CA THR A 134 -21.03 -12.74 -8.76
C THR A 134 -19.56 -12.98 -8.98
N ILE A 135 -18.74 -12.02 -8.57
CA ILE A 135 -17.30 -12.14 -8.53
C ILE A 135 -16.95 -13.09 -7.39
N THR A 136 -16.08 -14.05 -7.66
CA THR A 136 -15.53 -14.98 -6.69
C THR A 136 -14.01 -15.03 -6.82
N MET A 137 -13.33 -14.99 -5.69
CA MET A 137 -11.88 -14.93 -5.62
C MET A 137 -11.38 -15.91 -4.56
N ALA A 138 -10.52 -16.84 -4.97
CA ALA A 138 -9.77 -17.68 -4.04
C ALA A 138 -8.74 -16.81 -3.31
N VAL A 139 -8.60 -17.02 -2.00
CA VAL A 139 -7.62 -16.34 -1.16
C VAL A 139 -6.88 -17.33 -0.28
N LYS A 140 -5.62 -17.02 0.04
CA LYS A 140 -4.77 -17.81 0.95
C LYS A 140 -3.97 -16.89 1.85
N GLN A 141 -3.66 -17.38 3.06
CA GLN A 141 -2.77 -16.73 4.03
C GLN A 141 -3.21 -15.31 4.45
N ILE A 142 -4.52 -15.07 4.46
CA ILE A 142 -5.14 -13.83 4.94
C ILE A 142 -6.49 -14.15 5.61
N GLU A 143 -6.75 -13.51 6.74
CA GLU A 143 -8.03 -13.56 7.42
C GLU A 143 -8.92 -12.40 6.96
N LEU A 144 -9.79 -12.68 5.99
CA LEU A 144 -10.74 -11.70 5.46
C LEU A 144 -11.96 -11.50 6.38
N GLY A 145 -12.66 -10.38 6.17
CA GLY A 145 -13.87 -10.00 6.91
C GLY A 145 -13.64 -8.89 7.92
N ASN A 146 -12.41 -8.41 8.05
CA ASN A 146 -12.02 -7.36 9.00
C ASN A 146 -11.98 -6.01 8.28
N PHE A 147 -13.17 -5.45 7.99
CA PHE A 147 -13.34 -4.12 7.40
C PHE A 147 -13.64 -3.10 8.51
N VAL A 148 -12.66 -2.28 8.88
CA VAL A 148 -12.84 -1.20 9.88
C VAL A 148 -13.47 0.03 9.21
N ASN A 149 -14.15 0.90 9.95
CA ASN A 149 -14.82 2.08 9.40
C ASN A 149 -13.86 3.00 8.63
N ALA A 150 -13.99 3.03 7.31
CA ALA A 150 -13.12 3.80 6.42
C ALA A 150 -13.23 5.33 6.57
N LYS A 151 -14.27 5.86 7.22
CA LYS A 151 -14.43 7.31 7.42
C LYS A 151 -13.76 7.80 8.70
N GLU A 152 -13.70 6.94 9.71
CA GLU A 152 -13.27 7.28 11.08
C GLU A 152 -11.92 6.68 11.45
N ASN A 153 -11.52 5.58 10.80
CA ASN A 153 -10.32 4.82 11.15
C ASN A 153 -9.43 4.55 9.93
N TYR A 154 -9.45 5.43 8.94
CA TYR A 154 -8.65 5.27 7.73
C TYR A 154 -7.15 5.36 8.05
N PHE A 155 -6.43 4.26 7.83
CA PHE A 155 -5.03 4.07 8.20
C PHE A 155 -4.73 4.42 9.68
N ALA A 156 -5.72 4.28 10.55
CA ALA A 156 -5.62 4.74 11.94
C ALA A 156 -4.91 3.74 12.86
N ALA A 157 -4.71 2.51 12.41
CA ALA A 157 -3.99 1.50 13.16
C ALA A 157 -3.03 0.70 12.26
N PRO A 158 -1.96 0.15 12.85
CA PRO A 158 -0.99 -0.67 12.12
C PRO A 158 -1.60 -1.95 11.53
N GLN A 159 -0.83 -2.69 10.74
CA GLN A 159 -1.17 -4.05 10.32
C GLN A 159 -0.98 -5.04 11.48
N HIS A 160 -1.92 -5.97 11.65
CA HIS A 160 -1.89 -7.01 12.69
C HIS A 160 -1.99 -8.41 12.06
N LEU A 161 -1.49 -9.40 12.79
CA LEU A 161 -1.61 -10.81 12.43
C LEU A 161 -2.55 -11.53 13.41
N ASN A 162 -3.22 -12.57 12.93
CA ASN A 162 -3.96 -13.50 13.79
C ASN A 162 -3.00 -14.50 14.45
N ALA A 163 -3.55 -15.43 15.23
CA ALA A 163 -2.77 -16.45 15.94
C ALA A 163 -1.97 -17.38 15.01
N ASP A 164 -2.43 -17.56 13.77
CA ASP A 164 -1.75 -18.37 12.74
C ASP A 164 -0.69 -17.57 11.97
N GLY A 165 -0.49 -16.29 12.32
CA GLY A 165 0.46 -15.40 11.66
C GLY A 165 0.00 -14.88 10.31
N GLN A 166 -1.30 -15.00 9.99
CA GLN A 166 -1.91 -14.45 8.78
C GLN A 166 -2.34 -13.00 9.01
N ILE A 167 -2.29 -12.18 7.98
CA ILE A 167 -2.74 -10.78 8.08
C ILE A 167 -4.25 -10.73 8.36
N ILE A 168 -4.66 -9.93 9.34
CA ILE A 168 -6.06 -9.60 9.61
C ILE A 168 -6.47 -8.45 8.70
N GLY A 169 -7.41 -8.71 7.79
CA GLY A 169 -7.75 -7.74 6.76
C GLY A 169 -9.06 -7.98 6.04
N HIS A 170 -9.16 -7.38 4.87
CA HIS A 170 -10.30 -7.48 3.97
C HIS A 170 -9.81 -7.27 2.52
N THR A 171 -10.70 -7.45 1.55
CA THR A 171 -10.39 -7.17 0.14
C THR A 171 -11.40 -6.19 -0.42
N HIS A 172 -10.99 -5.39 -1.38
CA HIS A 172 -11.91 -4.71 -2.29
C HIS A 172 -11.85 -5.37 -3.67
N VAL A 173 -12.85 -5.08 -4.48
CA VAL A 173 -12.81 -5.30 -5.93
C VAL A 173 -13.04 -3.97 -6.63
N THR A 174 -12.30 -3.71 -7.69
CA THR A 174 -12.53 -2.59 -8.61
C THR A 174 -12.65 -3.12 -10.03
N ILE A 175 -13.56 -2.52 -10.81
CA ILE A 175 -13.73 -2.79 -12.22
C ILE A 175 -13.54 -1.47 -12.96
N ASP A 176 -12.45 -1.37 -13.72
CA ASP A 176 -12.06 -0.16 -14.42
C ASP A 176 -12.31 -0.35 -15.92
N PRO A 177 -12.93 0.62 -16.62
CA PRO A 177 -13.01 0.57 -18.08
C PRO A 177 -11.61 0.75 -18.69
N VAL A 178 -11.30 -0.06 -19.70
CA VAL A 178 -10.07 0.05 -20.51
C VAL A 178 -10.45 0.16 -21.99
N GLN A 179 -9.58 0.76 -22.82
CA GLN A 179 -9.93 0.97 -24.23
C GLN A 179 -10.00 -0.34 -25.01
N SER A 180 -9.13 -1.30 -24.67
CA SER A 180 -9.08 -2.63 -25.27
C SER A 180 -8.32 -3.61 -24.38
N LEU A 181 -8.32 -4.90 -24.72
CA LEU A 181 -7.52 -5.91 -24.02
C LEU A 181 -6.00 -5.72 -24.19
N ASN A 182 -5.59 -4.97 -25.20
CA ASN A 182 -4.18 -4.66 -25.50
C ASN A 182 -3.83 -3.21 -25.13
N ASP A 183 -4.69 -2.55 -24.37
CA ASP A 183 -4.44 -1.18 -23.93
C ASP A 183 -3.19 -1.11 -23.05
N SER A 184 -2.37 -0.10 -23.31
CA SER A 184 -1.13 0.18 -22.56
C SER A 184 -1.17 1.56 -21.88
N ALA A 185 -2.24 2.33 -22.10
CA ALA A 185 -2.44 3.58 -21.40
C ALA A 185 -2.71 3.30 -19.91
N PRO A 186 -2.09 4.06 -18.98
CA PRO A 186 -2.45 3.99 -17.58
C PRO A 186 -3.93 4.33 -17.37
N THR A 187 -4.62 3.54 -16.56
CA THR A 187 -6.00 3.81 -16.12
C THR A 187 -6.04 5.04 -15.20
N ASP A 188 -7.13 5.81 -15.22
CA ASP A 188 -7.40 6.81 -14.18
C ASP A 188 -8.04 6.13 -12.96
N PRO A 189 -7.36 6.04 -11.80
CA PRO A 189 -7.86 5.35 -10.61
C PRO A 189 -9.10 6.03 -9.98
N LYS A 190 -9.47 7.25 -10.42
CA LYS A 190 -10.72 7.90 -10.00
C LYS A 190 -11.93 7.42 -10.80
N ASN A 191 -11.72 6.74 -11.92
CA ASN A 191 -12.77 6.32 -12.85
C ASN A 191 -12.90 4.79 -12.86
N PHE A 192 -13.89 4.29 -12.13
CA PHE A 192 -14.23 2.87 -12.06
C PHE A 192 -15.72 2.68 -12.38
N ALA A 193 -16.04 1.58 -13.05
CA ALA A 193 -17.41 1.15 -13.32
C ALA A 193 -18.05 0.47 -12.09
N TYR A 194 -17.24 -0.14 -11.23
CA TYR A 194 -17.69 -0.76 -9.99
C TYR A 194 -16.58 -0.75 -8.94
N PHE A 195 -16.94 -0.45 -7.70
CA PHE A 195 -16.05 -0.60 -6.55
C PHE A 195 -16.84 -1.20 -5.38
N LYS A 196 -16.25 -2.16 -4.68
CA LYS A 196 -16.86 -2.70 -3.46
C LYS A 196 -15.81 -3.21 -2.48
N GLY A 197 -15.90 -2.74 -1.24
CA GLY A 197 -15.28 -3.40 -0.10
C GLY A 197 -16.03 -4.67 0.28
N VAL A 198 -15.30 -5.78 0.41
CA VAL A 198 -15.83 -7.08 0.82
C VAL A 198 -15.66 -7.21 2.33
N ASN A 199 -16.75 -7.00 3.05
CA ASN A 199 -16.77 -6.95 4.51
C ASN A 199 -16.98 -8.32 5.16
N THR A 200 -17.27 -9.35 4.36
CA THR A 200 -17.56 -10.69 4.84
C THR A 200 -16.31 -11.55 4.87
N ALA A 201 -16.24 -12.48 5.82
CA ALA A 201 -15.21 -13.51 5.81
C ALA A 201 -15.25 -14.35 4.53
N ALA A 202 -14.09 -14.87 4.13
CA ALA A 202 -14.02 -15.86 3.05
C ALA A 202 -14.67 -17.16 3.51
N VAL A 203 -15.50 -17.76 2.65
CA VAL A 203 -16.11 -19.06 2.91
C VAL A 203 -15.32 -20.11 2.15
N ASN A 204 -14.71 -21.07 2.86
CA ASN A 204 -13.83 -22.09 2.27
C ASN A 204 -12.71 -21.50 1.40
N GLY A 205 -12.11 -20.39 1.86
CA GLY A 205 -11.04 -19.70 1.13
C GLY A 205 -11.52 -18.92 -0.10
N VAL A 206 -12.82 -18.62 -0.21
CA VAL A 206 -13.38 -17.84 -1.31
C VAL A 206 -14.06 -16.57 -0.79
N ALA A 207 -13.59 -15.41 -1.26
CA ALA A 207 -14.30 -14.15 -1.15
C ALA A 207 -15.32 -14.02 -2.29
N SER A 208 -16.49 -13.44 -2.02
CA SER A 208 -17.59 -13.34 -2.98
C SER A 208 -18.27 -11.98 -2.91
N VAL A 209 -18.64 -11.42 -4.07
CA VAL A 209 -19.35 -10.15 -4.18
C VAL A 209 -20.19 -10.08 -5.45
N THR A 210 -21.45 -9.66 -5.31
CA THR A 210 -22.39 -9.55 -6.43
C THR A 210 -22.34 -8.16 -7.07
N VAL A 211 -22.20 -8.13 -8.39
CA VAL A 211 -22.41 -6.96 -9.24
C VAL A 211 -23.88 -6.97 -9.65
N ASP A 212 -24.70 -6.24 -8.89
CA ASP A 212 -26.16 -6.30 -8.91
C ASP A 212 -26.83 -5.52 -10.06
N LYS A 213 -26.05 -4.79 -10.84
CA LYS A 213 -26.51 -4.00 -12.00
C LYS A 213 -25.83 -4.41 -13.31
N GLY A 214 -24.98 -5.43 -13.26
CA GLY A 214 -24.07 -5.77 -14.34
C GLY A 214 -23.16 -4.61 -14.74
N LEU A 215 -22.65 -4.68 -15.96
CA LEU A 215 -21.81 -3.65 -16.55
C LEU A 215 -22.34 -3.24 -17.93
N PRO A 216 -22.13 -1.98 -18.37
CA PRO A 216 -22.35 -1.58 -19.76
C PRO A 216 -21.46 -2.39 -20.72
N ALA A 217 -21.79 -2.36 -22.02
CA ALA A 217 -20.93 -2.95 -23.03
C ALA A 217 -19.55 -2.25 -23.05
N GLY A 218 -18.47 -3.02 -23.11
CA GLY A 218 -17.12 -2.48 -23.01
C GLY A 218 -16.03 -3.53 -22.74
N VAL A 219 -14.82 -3.04 -22.48
CA VAL A 219 -13.69 -3.85 -22.01
C VAL A 219 -13.30 -3.35 -20.62
N TYR A 220 -13.05 -4.27 -19.70
CA TYR A 220 -12.82 -3.94 -18.31
C TYR A 220 -11.62 -4.68 -17.73
N ARG A 221 -10.91 -4.03 -16.82
CA ARG A 221 -9.98 -4.66 -15.88
C ARG A 221 -10.68 -4.84 -14.55
N LEU A 222 -10.80 -6.08 -14.08
CA LEU A 222 -11.19 -6.41 -12.71
C LEU A 222 -9.92 -6.65 -11.90
N ALA A 223 -9.76 -5.94 -10.79
CA ALA A 223 -8.64 -6.08 -9.87
C ALA A 223 -9.11 -6.25 -8.42
N SER A 224 -8.33 -6.97 -7.62
CA SER A 224 -8.48 -6.98 -6.16
C SER A 224 -7.67 -5.85 -5.52
N ILE A 225 -8.05 -5.48 -4.30
CA ILE A 225 -7.23 -4.68 -3.40
C ILE A 225 -7.25 -5.37 -2.03
N ASN A 226 -6.26 -6.21 -1.77
CA ASN A 226 -6.08 -6.84 -0.47
C ASN A 226 -5.50 -5.81 0.51
N ALA A 227 -6.23 -5.58 1.60
CA ALA A 227 -5.92 -4.54 2.56
C ALA A 227 -5.90 -5.11 3.98
N ALA A 228 -5.02 -4.57 4.83
CA ALA A 228 -5.12 -4.78 6.26
C ALA A 228 -6.38 -4.09 6.81
N ALA A 229 -6.76 -4.40 8.06
CA ALA A 229 -8.05 -4.01 8.62
C ALA A 229 -8.37 -2.50 8.53
N ASN A 230 -7.36 -1.63 8.64
CA ASN A 230 -7.49 -0.16 8.59
C ASN A 230 -7.23 0.42 7.18
N HIS A 231 -7.42 -0.39 6.13
CA HIS A 231 -7.38 -0.04 4.70
C HIS A 231 -6.01 0.12 4.06
N GLN A 232 -4.91 0.06 4.81
CA GLN A 232 -3.58 0.09 4.22
C GLN A 232 -3.35 -1.14 3.34
N PRO A 233 -2.63 -1.01 2.21
CA PRO A 233 -2.21 -2.17 1.43
C PRO A 233 -1.51 -3.20 2.32
N VAL A 234 -1.71 -4.48 2.06
CA VAL A 234 -1.02 -5.54 2.80
C VAL A 234 0.49 -5.43 2.64
N LEU A 235 1.20 -5.53 3.76
CA LEU A 235 2.67 -5.41 3.83
C LEU A 235 3.30 -6.78 4.13
N VAL A 236 4.38 -7.11 3.41
CA VAL A 236 5.04 -8.43 3.43
C VAL A 236 6.55 -8.31 3.71
N PRO A 237 7.24 -9.38 4.17
CA PRO A 237 8.58 -9.26 4.76
C PRO A 237 9.74 -9.17 3.77
N ILE A 238 9.49 -9.32 2.47
CA ILE A 238 10.52 -9.33 1.43
C ILE A 238 10.07 -8.51 0.23
N ALA A 239 11.02 -7.96 -0.53
CA ALA A 239 10.74 -7.18 -1.73
C ALA A 239 10.52 -8.07 -2.98
N GLN A 240 11.17 -9.23 -3.05
CA GLN A 240 11.05 -10.16 -4.18
C GLN A 240 9.91 -11.15 -3.95
N HIS A 241 8.69 -10.75 -4.29
CA HIS A 241 7.50 -11.60 -4.22
C HIS A 241 6.57 -11.37 -5.42
N GLY A 242 5.63 -12.29 -5.65
CA GLY A 242 4.57 -12.11 -6.64
C GLY A 242 3.52 -11.09 -6.20
N SER A 243 2.63 -10.69 -7.11
CA SER A 243 1.51 -9.80 -6.76
C SER A 243 0.67 -10.42 -5.64
N LEU A 244 0.35 -9.60 -4.65
CA LEU A 244 -0.54 -9.97 -3.55
C LEU A 244 -2.01 -9.84 -3.97
N ASP A 245 -2.27 -9.09 -5.04
CA ASP A 245 -3.55 -8.91 -5.72
C ASP A 245 -3.62 -9.71 -7.02
N ASP A 246 -4.84 -9.95 -7.51
CA ASP A 246 -5.07 -10.53 -8.83
C ASP A 246 -5.73 -9.52 -9.77
N MET A 247 -5.53 -9.75 -11.08
CA MET A 247 -6.13 -8.95 -12.14
C MET A 247 -6.58 -9.86 -13.28
N VAL A 248 -7.77 -9.60 -13.80
CA VAL A 248 -8.31 -10.24 -15.01
C VAL A 248 -8.94 -9.19 -15.90
N TYR A 249 -8.93 -9.43 -17.20
CA TYR A 249 -9.61 -8.61 -18.19
C TYR A 249 -10.85 -9.31 -18.69
N VAL A 250 -11.96 -8.57 -18.80
CA VAL A 250 -13.24 -9.10 -19.26
C VAL A 250 -13.84 -8.19 -20.32
N ARG A 251 -14.77 -8.73 -21.09
CA ARG A 251 -15.53 -7.97 -22.08
C ARG A 251 -17.01 -8.11 -21.80
N GLU A 252 -17.75 -7.04 -22.04
CA GLU A 252 -19.20 -7.00 -21.97
C GLU A 252 -19.73 -6.70 -23.37
N LEU A 253 -20.56 -7.59 -23.89
CA LEU A 253 -21.12 -7.46 -25.24
C LEU A 253 -22.62 -7.71 -25.19
N PHE A 254 -23.34 -7.08 -26.11
CA PHE A 254 -24.71 -7.47 -26.39
C PHE A 254 -24.72 -8.86 -27.04
N THR A 255 -25.33 -9.83 -26.37
CA THR A 255 -25.64 -11.10 -27.01
C THR A 255 -26.81 -10.84 -27.97
N LEU A 256 -26.55 -10.86 -29.27
CA LEU A 256 -27.61 -10.93 -30.26
C LEU A 256 -28.18 -12.35 -30.17
N THR A 257 -29.24 -12.54 -29.39
CA THR A 257 -29.99 -13.80 -29.42
C THR A 257 -30.62 -13.91 -30.80
N PHE A 258 -29.95 -14.59 -31.73
CA PHE A 258 -30.59 -15.06 -32.94
C PHE A 258 -31.67 -16.05 -32.48
N LEU A 259 -32.91 -15.56 -32.41
CA LEU A 259 -34.10 -16.40 -32.48
C LEU A 259 -34.04 -17.09 -33.85
N ILE A 260 -33.36 -18.24 -33.91
CA ILE A 260 -33.53 -19.18 -35.01
C ILE A 260 -34.92 -19.77 -34.77
N GLY A 261 -35.92 -19.13 -35.38
CA GLY A 261 -37.27 -19.66 -35.44
C GLY A 261 -37.25 -21.01 -36.13
N LEU A 262 -37.76 -22.02 -35.43
CA LEU A 262 -38.26 -23.27 -35.97
C LEU A 262 -39.74 -23.36 -35.58
#